data_AF-A0A142BPJ9-F1
#
_entry.id   AF-A0A142BPJ9-F1
#
_cell.length_a   1.000
_cell.length_b   1.000
_cell.length_c   1.000
_cell.angle_alpha   90.00
_cell.angle_beta   90.00
_cell.angle_gamma   90.00
#
_symmetry.space_group_name_H-M   'P 1'
#
loop_
_entity.id
_entity.type
_entity.pdbx_description
1 polymer ?
#
loop_
_entity_poly.entity_id
_entity_poly.type
_entity_poly.pdbx_seq_one_letter_code
_entity_poly.pdbx_strand_id
1 'polypeptide(L)' 'MLRSVLLALLLSVIPATAFANECPSIMTAIDAALPTATLAEPDMTKVKELRSKGEELHAAGDHAGSMAMLNQAKKMLGI' A
#
# COMPACT_ATOMS: atom_id res chain seq x y z
N MET A 1 -28.31 -32.00 12.40
CA MET A 1 -27.13 -32.02 11.51
C MET A 1 -27.19 -30.94 10.44
N LEU A 2 -28.31 -30.77 9.72
CA LEU A 2 -28.44 -29.73 8.67
C LEU A 2 -28.32 -28.27 9.18
N ARG A 3 -28.77 -27.99 10.42
CA ARG A 3 -28.64 -26.68 11.08
C ARG A 3 -27.20 -26.26 11.36
N SER A 4 -26.30 -27.21 11.63
CA SER A 4 -24.90 -26.94 11.96
C SER A 4 -24.04 -26.69 10.71
N VAL A 5 -24.44 -27.27 9.57
CA VAL A 5 -23.79 -27.04 8.27
C VAL A 5 -24.09 -25.63 7.74
N LEU A 6 -25.29 -25.12 8.01
CA LEU A 6 -25.67 -23.74 7.66
C LEU A 6 -24.83 -22.69 8.41
N LEU A 7 -24.43 -22.96 9.66
CA LEU A 7 -23.64 -22.01 10.46
C LEU A 7 -22.14 -21.98 10.06
N ALA A 8 -21.61 -23.06 9.49
CA ALA A 8 -20.22 -23.14 9.05
C ALA A 8 -19.96 -22.41 7.72
N LEU A 9 -20.98 -22.20 6.89
CA LEU A 9 -20.87 -21.55 5.58
C LEU A 9 -20.82 -20.01 5.69
N LEU A 10 -21.21 -19.42 6.82
CA LEU A 10 -21.23 -17.97 7.03
C LEU A 10 -19.87 -17.35 7.37
N LEU A 11 -18.83 -18.15 7.66
CA LEU A 11 -17.51 -17.64 8.08
C LEU A 11 -16.45 -17.59 6.95
N SER A 12 -16.75 -18.05 5.73
CA SER A 12 -15.74 -18.14 4.66
C SER A 12 -15.59 -16.89 3.79
N VAL A 13 -16.29 -15.79 4.08
CA VAL A 13 -16.17 -14.53 3.33
C VAL A 13 -15.34 -13.53 4.13
N ILE A 14 -14.07 -13.87 4.35
CA ILE A 14 -13.07 -12.86 4.76
C ILE A 14 -12.61 -12.18 3.45
N PRO A 15 -12.62 -10.85 3.36
CA PRO A 15 -12.24 -10.15 2.12
C PRO A 15 -10.73 -10.27 1.88
N ALA A 16 -10.33 -11.34 1.19
CA ALA A 16 -9.00 -11.44 0.57
C ALA A 16 -8.74 -10.31 -0.45
N THR A 17 -9.78 -9.55 -0.81
CA THR A 17 -9.74 -8.42 -1.74
C THR A 17 -8.98 -7.20 -1.20
N ALA A 18 -8.80 -7.07 0.12
CA ALA A 18 -8.09 -5.93 0.71
C ALA A 18 -6.60 -5.88 0.28
N PHE A 19 -5.96 -7.05 0.20
CA PHE A 19 -4.53 -7.14 -0.14
C PHE A 19 -4.21 -6.86 -1.62
N ALA A 20 -5.18 -7.01 -2.52
CA ALA A 20 -4.94 -6.82 -3.95
C ALA A 20 -4.64 -5.37 -4.35
N ASN A 21 -5.01 -4.40 -3.49
CA ASN A 21 -4.93 -2.96 -3.80
C ASN A 21 -4.03 -2.15 -2.85
N GLU A 22 -3.25 -2.83 -1.99
CA GLU A 22 -2.44 -2.17 -0.96
C GLU A 22 -1.38 -1.22 -1.57
N CYS A 23 -0.52 -1.69 -2.47
CA CYS A 23 0.53 -0.85 -3.08
C CYS A 23 -0.07 0.32 -3.88
N PRO A 24 -1.07 0.13 -4.77
CA PRO A 24 -1.72 1.23 -5.46
C PRO A 24 -2.38 2.25 -4.53
N SER A 25 -2.98 1.79 -3.42
CA SER A 25 -3.57 2.68 -2.41
C SER A 25 -2.51 3.54 -1.74
N ILE A 26 -1.37 2.95 -1.37
CA ILE A 26 -0.26 3.70 -0.76
C ILE A 26 0.34 4.70 -1.76
N MET A 27 0.57 4.28 -3.02
CA MET A 27 1.06 5.18 -4.08
C MET A 27 0.15 6.40 -4.20
N THR A 28 -1.16 6.18 -4.28
CA THR A 28 -2.16 7.26 -4.35
C THR A 28 -2.09 8.19 -3.12
N ALA A 29 -1.92 7.63 -1.92
CA ALA A 29 -1.79 8.42 -0.70
C ALA A 29 -0.52 9.28 -0.68
N ILE A 30 0.61 8.75 -1.17
CA ILE A 30 1.86 9.50 -1.35
C ILE A 30 1.66 10.63 -2.36
N ASP A 31 1.05 10.33 -3.52
CA ASP A 31 0.82 11.30 -4.59
C ASP A 31 -0.08 12.45 -4.12
N ALA A 32 -1.07 12.16 -3.26
CA ALA A 32 -1.94 13.17 -2.66
C ALA A 32 -1.24 14.04 -1.60
N ALA A 33 -0.25 13.50 -0.88
CA ALA A 33 0.48 14.23 0.17
C ALA A 33 1.64 15.07 -0.39
N LEU A 34 2.25 14.67 -1.51
CA LEU A 34 3.40 15.36 -2.11
C LEU A 34 3.20 16.88 -2.36
N PRO A 35 2.03 17.36 -2.84
CA PRO A 35 1.83 18.79 -3.10
C PRO A 35 1.80 19.67 -1.85
N THR A 36 1.46 19.09 -0.69
CA THR A 36 1.31 19.81 0.58
C THR A 36 2.39 19.45 1.60
N ALA A 37 3.27 18.51 1.26
CA ALA A 37 4.36 18.05 2.10
C ALA A 37 5.31 19.20 2.44
N THR A 38 5.57 19.37 3.73
CA THR A 38 6.56 20.32 4.24
C THR A 38 7.81 19.55 4.65
N LEU A 39 8.64 19.20 3.67
CA LEU A 39 9.91 18.48 3.85
C LEU A 39 11.06 19.30 3.26
N ALA A 40 12.27 19.07 3.75
CA ALA A 40 13.47 19.62 3.12
C ALA A 40 13.64 19.04 1.70
N GLU A 41 14.25 19.80 0.79
CA GLU A 41 14.51 19.34 -0.59
C GLU A 41 15.12 17.93 -0.71
N PRO A 42 16.15 17.54 0.06
CA PRO A 42 16.68 16.17 -0.01
C PRO A 42 15.65 15.11 0.39
N ASP A 43 14.79 15.40 1.37
CA ASP A 43 13.74 14.48 1.81
C ASP A 43 12.62 14.39 0.78
N MET A 44 12.22 15.51 0.18
CA MET A 44 11.25 15.53 -0.94
C MET A 44 11.76 14.71 -2.13
N THR A 45 13.03 14.84 -2.47
CA THR A 45 13.67 14.05 -3.53
C THR A 45 13.61 12.57 -3.16
N LYS A 46 13.96 12.23 -1.93
CA LYS A 46 13.95 10.84 -1.48
C LYS A 46 12.56 10.21 -1.49
N VAL A 47 11.53 10.94 -1.07
CA VAL A 47 10.13 10.48 -1.12
C VAL A 47 9.71 10.18 -2.56
N LYS A 48 10.04 11.05 -3.52
CA LYS A 48 9.72 10.84 -4.94
C LYS A 48 10.44 9.62 -5.52
N GLU A 49 11.72 9.42 -5.19
CA GLU A 49 12.46 8.22 -5.56
C GLU A 49 11.82 6.95 -5.00
N LEU A 50 11.48 6.95 -3.71
CA LEU A 50 10.84 5.81 -3.05
C LEU A 50 9.47 5.49 -3.66
N ARG A 51 8.68 6.53 -3.99
CA ARG A 51 7.41 6.38 -4.72
C ARG A 51 7.66 5.71 -6.08
N SER A 52 8.55 6.26 -6.90
CA SER A 52 8.88 5.72 -8.22
C SER A 52 9.38 4.28 -8.15
N LYS A 53 10.28 3.98 -7.19
CA LYS A 53 10.79 2.63 -6.99
C LYS A 53 9.71 1.66 -6.55
N GLY A 54 8.78 2.11 -5.70
CA GLY A 54 7.61 1.34 -5.30
C GLY A 54 6.74 0.93 -6.48
N GLU A 55 6.49 1.85 -7.42
CA GLU A 55 5.72 1.57 -8.64
C GLU A 55 6.45 0.59 -9.56
N GLU A 56 7.76 0.76 -9.79
CA GLU A 56 8.57 -0.17 -10.57
C GLU A 56 8.51 -1.60 -10.02
N LEU A 57 8.68 -1.75 -8.71
CA LEU A 57 8.64 -3.05 -8.04
C LEU A 57 7.24 -3.67 -8.12
N HIS A 58 6.19 -2.86 -7.99
CA HIS A 58 4.81 -3.33 -8.19
C HIS A 58 4.59 -3.84 -9.62
N ALA A 59 5.01 -3.08 -10.64
CA ALA A 59 4.91 -3.47 -12.04
C ALA A 59 5.72 -4.74 -12.36
N ALA A 60 6.82 -4.96 -11.64
CA ALA A 60 7.64 -6.17 -11.74
C ALA A 60 7.07 -7.39 -10.96
N GLY A 61 5.97 -7.22 -10.21
CA GLY A 61 5.39 -8.26 -9.36
C GLY A 61 6.06 -8.46 -8.00
N ASP A 62 7.09 -7.66 -7.68
CA ASP A 62 7.71 -7.65 -6.35
C ASP A 62 6.89 -6.78 -5.38
N HIS A 63 5.79 -7.33 -4.91
CA HIS A 63 4.89 -6.65 -3.97
C HIS A 63 5.56 -6.37 -2.62
N ALA A 64 6.40 -7.27 -2.12
CA ALA A 64 7.09 -7.07 -0.84
C ALA A 64 8.08 -5.91 -0.93
N GLY A 65 8.88 -5.86 -2.00
CA GLY A 65 9.79 -4.75 -2.28
C GLY A 65 9.05 -3.43 -2.50
N SER A 66 7.96 -3.45 -3.26
CA SER A 66 7.10 -2.28 -3.47
C SER A 66 6.61 -1.72 -2.13
N MET A 67 6.03 -2.57 -1.29
CA MET A 67 5.55 -2.20 0.05
C MET A 67 6.65 -1.62 0.94
N ALA A 68 7.87 -2.16 0.88
CA ALA A 68 8.99 -1.65 1.66
C ALA A 68 9.34 -0.20 1.27
N MET A 69 9.47 0.08 -0.03
CA MET A 69 9.79 1.42 -0.53
C MET A 69 8.66 2.41 -0.24
N LEU A 70 7.43 2.01 -0.52
CA LEU A 70 6.24 2.83 -0.36
C LEU A 70 5.97 3.17 1.12
N ASN A 71 6.12 2.22 2.03
CA ASN A 71 5.96 2.50 3.47
C ASN A 71 7.08 3.39 4.02
N GLN A 72 8.30 3.32 3.47
CA GLN A 72 9.35 4.26 3.82
C GLN A 72 8.99 5.69 3.38
N ALA A 73 8.45 5.86 2.17
CA ALA A 73 7.97 7.16 1.69
C ALA A 73 6.84 7.71 2.57
N LYS A 74 5.84 6.86 2.90
CA LYS A 74 4.75 7.21 3.82
C LYS A 74 5.27 7.73 5.17
N LYS A 75 6.23 7.02 5.76
CA LYS A 75 6.83 7.40 7.04
C LYS A 75 7.51 8.78 6.97
N MET A 76 8.21 9.07 5.87
CA MET A 76 8.85 10.38 5.67
C MET A 76 7.81 11.50 5.49
N LEU A 77 6.67 11.19 4.86
CA LEU A 77 5.54 12.12 4.70
C LEU A 77 4.66 12.25 5.95
N GLY A 78 4.83 11.38 6.95
CA GLY A 78 4.02 11.38 8.17
C GLY A 78 2.58 10.86 7.97
N ILE A 79 2.36 9.97 6.99
CA ILE A 79 1.05 9.37 6.64
C ILE A 79 1.03 7.84 6.80
#